data_AF-F8NG15-F1
#
_entry.id   AF-F8NG15-F1
#
_cell.length_a   1.000
_cell.length_b   1.000
_cell.length_c   1.000
_cell.angle_alpha   90.00
_cell.angle_beta   90.00
_cell.angle_gamma   90.00
#
_symmetry.space_group_name_H-M   'P 1'
#
loop_
_entity.id
_entity.type
_entity.pdbx_description
1 polymer ?
#
loop_
_entity_poly.entity_id
_entity_poly.type
_entity_poly.pdbx_seq_one_letter_code
_entity_poly.pdbx_strand_id
1 'polypeptide(L)'
;MGINGPEICGITPSTALEYRFRISSNPSSGPSKDCQSSTTSFLGPSDALNKLHSRGCSLATEQWVENHWSLILWKLAGMVALDPYQEFDPNKQRWCWRELCRQLLYRYERELNNASLPALRLITTGDAPASSPMVLCVSGITWSEADVDEGGAPVLSHPQLEVTDGWYRLRARVDQALARAVRKGTIRVGRKIAVTGARLSSERKEPVEVLEAYNSTSLVITGNSSHLASWHAKLGFQRSPWISTLNSLTADGGNVAVMAFVVIKVHPVAFVEFIDEDDGSRTREGPRTAKDEAAVDARWKARRENQMSKLWSIFQKRMDTMDSYARKLEQRAGPSFRPKDDDSPPSHIDNLYDDLEDGTQAKRVFATLGAHDAGWLAQHIRERCTQERLKAADDIEQELQAIHNFRVILVKDEYFKKHPPNRKAQLTVWDVLNLTFTEGFESGSFQEGQKFLVNDLSQFGPRNDDYNFAFAGNQFAANAATCLDE
;
A
#
# COMPACT_ATOMS: atom_id res chain seq x y z
N MET A 1 -5.56 36.59 -29.52
CA MET A 1 -6.53 36.09 -28.51
C MET A 1 -6.32 36.69 -27.11
N GLY A 2 -5.41 37.65 -26.86
CA GLY A 2 -5.14 38.18 -25.49
C GLY A 2 -4.53 37.17 -24.52
N ILE A 3 -4.67 35.89 -24.82
CA ILE A 3 -4.12 34.72 -24.14
C ILE A 3 -2.98 34.16 -24.97
N ASN A 4 -1.85 33.97 -24.31
CA ASN A 4 -0.65 33.40 -24.90
C ASN A 4 -0.74 31.87 -24.86
N GLY A 5 -1.20 31.25 -25.95
CA GLY A 5 -1.38 29.80 -26.04
C GLY A 5 -0.15 28.98 -25.62
N PRO A 6 1.07 29.29 -26.12
CA PRO A 6 2.31 28.67 -25.67
C PRO A 6 2.55 28.75 -24.16
N GLU A 7 2.24 29.90 -23.54
CA GLU A 7 2.37 30.09 -22.09
C GLU A 7 1.42 29.18 -21.32
N ILE A 8 0.16 29.06 -21.74
CA ILE A 8 -0.83 28.18 -21.11
C ILE A 8 -0.44 26.70 -21.27
N CYS A 9 -0.02 26.27 -22.46
CA CYS A 9 0.38 24.89 -22.69
C CYS A 9 1.64 24.49 -21.92
N GLY A 10 2.48 25.46 -21.55
CA GLY A 10 3.69 25.24 -20.74
C GLY A 10 3.45 25.11 -19.23
N ILE A 11 2.23 25.37 -18.74
CA ILE A 11 1.91 25.27 -17.32
C ILE A 11 1.80 23.80 -16.90
N THR A 12 2.68 23.38 -16.01
CA THR A 12 2.66 22.10 -15.30
C THR A 12 2.71 22.36 -13.79
N PRO A 13 2.47 21.37 -12.93
CA PRO A 13 2.62 21.56 -11.48
C PRO A 13 4.03 22.00 -11.03
N SER A 14 5.06 21.74 -11.83
CA SER A 14 6.42 22.22 -11.57
C SER A 14 6.63 23.66 -12.05
N THR A 15 6.20 24.00 -13.26
CA THR A 15 6.41 25.35 -13.84
C THR A 15 5.42 26.39 -13.32
N ALA A 16 4.26 25.97 -12.79
CA ALA A 16 3.22 26.87 -12.30
C ALA A 16 3.68 27.76 -11.13
N LEU A 17 4.65 27.33 -10.32
CA LEU A 17 5.22 28.14 -9.24
C LEU A 17 5.98 29.36 -9.75
N GLU A 18 6.49 29.34 -10.97
CA GLU A 18 7.22 30.45 -11.58
C GLU A 18 6.26 31.47 -12.22
N TYR A 19 5.02 31.07 -12.51
CA TYR A 19 4.04 31.93 -13.15
C TYR A 19 3.64 33.11 -12.26
N ARG A 20 3.48 34.29 -12.87
CA ARG A 20 3.04 35.52 -12.20
C ARG A 20 1.99 36.24 -13.03
N PHE A 21 0.92 36.71 -12.39
CA PHE A 21 -0.09 37.53 -13.07
C PHE A 21 0.40 38.97 -13.22
N ARG A 22 0.28 39.52 -14.42
CA ARG A 22 0.61 40.94 -14.69
C ARG A 22 -0.54 41.84 -14.26
N ILE A 23 -0.22 42.93 -13.57
CA ILE A 23 -1.16 44.03 -13.34
C ILE A 23 -0.79 45.17 -14.30
N SER A 24 -1.75 45.58 -15.13
CA SER A 24 -1.68 46.86 -15.83
C SER A 24 -2.28 47.93 -14.93
N SER A 25 -1.44 48.74 -14.27
CA SER A 25 -1.87 50.00 -13.70
C SER A 25 -2.08 50.99 -14.86
N ASN A 26 -3.32 51.27 -15.23
CA ASN A 26 -3.60 52.43 -16.07
C ASN A 26 -3.27 53.68 -15.22
N PRO A 27 -2.34 54.55 -15.64
CA PRO A 27 -2.18 55.83 -14.98
C PRO A 27 -3.51 56.57 -15.10
N SER A 28 -4.05 56.97 -13.95
CA SER A 28 -5.23 57.81 -13.88
C SER A 28 -5.05 59.03 -14.80
N SER A 29 -6.06 59.29 -15.61
CA SER A 29 -6.15 60.42 -16.53
C SER A 29 -5.95 61.75 -15.78
N GLY A 30 -4.73 62.28 -15.83
CA GLY A 30 -4.36 63.63 -15.47
C GLY A 30 -3.36 64.16 -16.50
N PRO A 31 -3.50 65.40 -16.99
CA PRO A 31 -2.65 65.92 -18.05
C PRO A 31 -1.32 66.39 -17.44
N SER A 32 -0.36 65.47 -17.29
CA SER A 32 1.03 65.82 -17.06
C SER A 32 1.91 65.07 -18.05
N LYS A 33 2.37 65.83 -19.05
CA LYS A 33 3.45 65.45 -19.95
C LYS A 33 4.72 65.38 -19.11
N ASP A 34 5.09 64.18 -18.68
CA ASP A 34 6.47 63.77 -18.45
C ASP A 34 6.52 62.24 -18.39
N CYS A 35 7.57 61.67 -18.97
CA CYS A 35 7.78 60.25 -19.28
C CYS A 35 7.28 59.27 -18.20
N GLN A 36 6.07 58.73 -18.37
CA GLN A 36 5.53 57.72 -17.46
C GLN A 36 6.06 56.33 -17.85
N SER A 37 7.08 55.85 -17.13
CA SER A 37 7.40 54.43 -17.08
C SER A 37 6.23 53.70 -16.41
N SER A 38 5.43 52.97 -17.18
CA SER A 38 4.40 52.08 -16.62
C SER A 38 5.05 51.03 -15.73
N THR A 39 4.93 51.18 -14.40
CA THR A 39 5.43 50.20 -13.43
C THR A 39 4.58 48.94 -13.53
N THR A 40 5.05 47.94 -14.26
CA THR A 40 4.39 46.63 -14.36
C THR A 40 4.63 45.87 -13.05
N SER A 41 3.59 45.66 -12.25
CA SER A 41 3.66 44.83 -11.05
C SER A 41 3.18 43.41 -11.35
N PHE A 42 3.74 42.44 -10.62
CA PHE A 42 3.50 41.02 -10.80
C PHE A 42 2.93 40.44 -9.51
N LEU A 43 1.93 39.57 -9.62
CA LEU A 43 1.32 38.87 -8.49
C LEU A 43 1.70 37.40 -8.50
N GLY A 44 2.23 36.92 -7.37
CA GLY A 44 2.65 35.54 -7.16
C GLY A 44 2.04 34.86 -5.93
N PRO A 45 2.59 33.70 -5.53
CA PRO A 45 2.14 32.94 -4.37
C PRO A 45 2.14 33.76 -3.07
N SER A 46 3.20 34.53 -2.80
CA SER A 46 3.30 35.36 -1.59
C SER A 46 2.21 36.44 -1.54
N ASP A 47 1.85 37.05 -2.68
CA ASP A 47 0.73 37.99 -2.75
C ASP A 47 -0.61 37.32 -2.49
N ALA A 48 -0.78 36.07 -2.93
CA ALA A 48 -1.99 35.30 -2.69
C ALA A 48 -2.12 34.93 -1.20
N LEU A 49 -1.01 34.57 -0.55
CA LEU A 49 -0.94 34.35 0.89
C LEU A 49 -1.34 35.60 1.66
N ASN A 50 -0.72 36.75 1.35
CA ASN A 50 -1.08 38.03 1.96
C ASN A 50 -2.57 38.37 1.75
N LYS A 51 -3.12 38.06 0.57
CA LYS A 51 -4.55 38.26 0.29
C LYS A 51 -5.44 37.35 1.13
N LEU A 52 -5.08 36.09 1.34
CA LEU A 52 -5.80 35.17 2.22
C LEU A 52 -5.74 35.66 3.67
N HIS A 53 -4.55 36.03 4.17
CA HIS A 53 -4.39 36.55 5.52
C HIS A 53 -5.19 37.84 5.75
N SER A 54 -5.25 38.74 4.76
CA SER A 54 -6.09 39.94 4.83
C SER A 54 -7.59 39.65 4.96
N ARG A 55 -8.02 38.42 4.68
CA ARG A 55 -9.39 37.92 4.83
C ARG A 55 -9.60 37.08 6.09
N GLY A 56 -8.61 37.02 6.99
CA GLY A 56 -8.68 36.23 8.23
C GLY A 56 -8.29 34.76 8.07
N CYS A 57 -7.76 34.34 6.91
CA CYS A 57 -7.35 32.95 6.66
C CYS A 57 -5.97 32.62 7.27
N SER A 58 -5.81 32.78 8.59
CA SER A 58 -4.52 32.72 9.29
C SER A 58 -3.82 31.34 9.27
N LEU A 59 -4.57 30.25 9.06
CA LEU A 59 -4.02 28.89 9.02
C LEU A 59 -3.27 28.58 7.70
N ALA A 60 -3.43 29.42 6.67
CA ALA A 60 -2.76 29.20 5.40
C ALA A 60 -1.25 29.45 5.56
N THR A 61 -0.44 28.45 5.24
CA THR A 61 1.02 28.56 5.19
C THR A 61 1.50 28.83 3.76
N GLU A 62 2.74 29.30 3.62
CA GLU A 62 3.37 29.50 2.32
C GLU A 62 3.39 28.22 1.48
N GLN A 63 3.85 27.11 2.06
CA GLN A 63 3.89 25.80 1.40
C GLN A 63 2.49 25.32 0.95
N TRP A 64 1.46 25.58 1.76
CA TRP A 64 0.07 25.25 1.41
C TRP A 64 -0.40 26.07 0.19
N VAL A 65 -0.10 27.37 0.16
CA VAL A 65 -0.42 28.25 -0.98
C VAL A 65 0.35 27.83 -2.22
N GLU A 66 1.64 27.56 -2.13
CA GLU A 66 2.48 27.13 -3.27
C GLU A 66 1.97 25.83 -3.92
N ASN A 67 1.66 24.82 -3.10
CA ASN A 67 1.12 23.56 -3.59
C ASN A 67 -0.21 23.78 -4.35
N HIS A 68 -1.15 24.50 -3.73
CA HIS A 68 -2.46 24.69 -4.35
C HIS A 68 -2.46 25.69 -5.50
N TRP A 69 -1.62 26.71 -5.45
CA TRP A 69 -1.36 27.62 -6.57
C TRP A 69 -1.03 26.82 -7.83
N SER A 70 -0.08 25.89 -7.70
CA SER A 70 0.41 25.07 -8.80
C SER A 70 -0.70 24.20 -9.41
N LEU A 71 -1.47 23.52 -8.56
CA LEU A 71 -2.55 22.64 -8.99
C LEU A 71 -3.76 23.40 -9.56
N ILE A 72 -4.07 24.57 -9.01
CA ILE A 72 -5.16 25.42 -9.51
C ILE A 72 -4.79 25.98 -10.88
N LEU A 73 -3.58 26.54 -11.04
CA LEU A 73 -3.13 27.05 -12.34
C LEU A 73 -3.07 25.94 -13.37
N TRP A 74 -2.50 24.77 -13.04
CA TRP A 74 -2.46 23.66 -13.99
C TRP A 74 -3.86 23.23 -14.46
N LYS A 75 -4.82 23.17 -13.52
CA LYS A 75 -6.22 22.90 -13.85
C LYS A 75 -6.82 24.00 -14.75
N LEU A 76 -6.64 25.27 -14.40
CA LEU A 76 -7.19 26.39 -15.17
C LEU A 76 -6.59 26.46 -16.57
N ALA A 77 -5.28 26.22 -16.70
CA ALA A 77 -4.59 26.15 -17.98
C ALA A 77 -5.20 25.06 -18.88
N GLY A 78 -5.42 23.86 -18.32
CA GLY A 78 -6.09 22.77 -19.03
C GLY A 78 -7.53 23.10 -19.43
N MET A 79 -8.30 23.79 -18.57
CA MET A 79 -9.67 24.22 -18.90
C MET A 79 -9.70 25.27 -20.01
N VAL A 80 -8.76 26.21 -19.99
CA VAL A 80 -8.63 27.26 -21.02
C VAL A 80 -8.21 26.63 -22.34
N ALA A 81 -7.25 25.70 -22.33
CA ALA A 81 -6.83 24.99 -23.53
C ALA A 81 -7.96 24.14 -24.14
N LEU A 82 -8.83 23.57 -23.30
CA LEU A 82 -9.98 22.77 -23.73
C LEU A 82 -11.09 23.62 -24.37
N ASP A 83 -11.40 24.78 -23.78
CA ASP A 83 -12.44 25.68 -24.28
C ASP A 83 -11.99 27.15 -24.20
N PRO A 84 -11.16 27.62 -25.15
CA PRO A 84 -10.63 28.98 -25.13
C PRO A 84 -11.69 30.07 -25.27
N TYR A 85 -12.84 29.75 -25.88
CA TYR A 85 -13.88 30.73 -26.19
C TYR A 85 -14.54 31.32 -24.94
N GLN A 86 -14.61 30.57 -23.84
CA GLN A 86 -15.16 31.09 -22.59
C GLN A 86 -14.33 32.22 -21.98
N GLU A 87 -13.05 32.34 -22.35
CA GLU A 87 -12.19 33.40 -21.82
C GLU A 87 -12.49 34.78 -22.43
N PHE A 88 -13.29 34.85 -23.50
CA PHE A 88 -13.74 36.13 -24.08
C PHE A 88 -14.83 36.81 -23.26
N ASP A 89 -15.55 36.07 -22.42
CA ASP A 89 -16.55 36.63 -21.51
C ASP A 89 -15.86 37.02 -20.19
N PRO A 90 -15.74 38.31 -19.85
CA PRO A 90 -15.05 38.76 -18.64
C PRO A 90 -15.67 38.21 -17.33
N ASN A 91 -16.93 37.79 -17.39
CA ASN A 91 -17.63 37.19 -16.26
C ASN A 91 -17.34 35.69 -16.11
N LYS A 92 -16.93 35.02 -17.18
CA LYS A 92 -16.62 33.57 -17.20
C LYS A 92 -15.14 33.26 -17.35
N GLN A 93 -14.31 34.28 -17.54
CA GLN A 93 -12.86 34.15 -17.64
C GLN A 93 -12.28 33.38 -16.44
N ARG A 94 -11.60 32.28 -16.74
CA ARG A 94 -11.00 31.36 -15.76
C ARG A 94 -9.53 31.69 -15.54
N TRP A 95 -8.81 32.10 -16.58
CA TRP A 95 -7.39 32.45 -16.49
C TRP A 95 -7.17 33.86 -15.93
N CYS A 96 -7.52 34.08 -14.66
CA CYS A 96 -7.35 35.38 -14.01
C CYS A 96 -7.05 35.26 -12.50
N TRP A 97 -6.42 36.30 -11.95
CA TRP A 97 -6.09 36.42 -10.52
C TRP A 97 -7.32 36.20 -9.61
N ARG A 98 -8.46 36.79 -9.99
CA ARG A 98 -9.72 36.68 -9.23
C ARG A 98 -10.14 35.23 -9.05
N GLU A 99 -10.11 34.43 -10.12
CA GLU A 99 -10.54 33.04 -10.10
C GLU A 99 -9.57 32.16 -9.30
N LEU A 100 -8.26 32.39 -9.44
CA LEU A 100 -7.25 31.73 -8.61
C LEU A 100 -7.48 32.00 -7.11
N CYS A 101 -7.61 33.27 -6.70
CA CYS A 101 -7.85 33.62 -5.30
C CYS A 101 -9.18 33.05 -4.79
N ARG A 102 -10.23 33.03 -5.63
CA ARG A 102 -11.52 32.43 -5.29
C ARG A 102 -11.36 30.93 -4.98
N GLN A 103 -10.57 30.21 -5.77
CA GLN A 103 -10.32 28.79 -5.54
C GLN A 103 -9.40 28.51 -4.36
N LEU A 104 -8.39 29.35 -4.12
CA LEU A 104 -7.57 29.26 -2.90
C LEU A 104 -8.43 29.44 -1.65
N LEU A 105 -9.30 30.45 -1.63
CA LEU A 105 -10.24 30.64 -0.53
C LEU A 105 -11.19 29.44 -0.36
N TYR A 106 -11.72 28.89 -1.47
CA TYR A 106 -12.53 27.67 -1.40
C TYR A 106 -11.78 26.49 -0.79
N ARG A 107 -10.50 26.30 -1.14
CA ARG A 107 -9.67 25.23 -0.55
C ARG A 107 -9.41 25.48 0.93
N TYR A 108 -9.13 26.72 1.32
CA TYR A 108 -8.94 27.11 2.71
C TYR A 108 -10.18 26.78 3.55
N GLU A 109 -11.35 27.24 3.10
CA GLU A 109 -12.61 27.00 3.79
C GLU A 109 -12.90 25.51 3.91
N ARG A 110 -12.68 24.75 2.84
CA ARG A 110 -13.01 23.33 2.83
C ARG A 110 -12.06 22.50 3.69
N GLU A 111 -10.76 22.72 3.54
CA GLU A 111 -9.75 21.88 4.19
C GLU A 111 -9.35 22.39 5.57
N LEU A 112 -8.97 23.66 5.69
CA LEU A 112 -8.40 24.19 6.93
C LEU A 112 -9.47 24.64 7.92
N ASN A 113 -10.59 25.20 7.43
CA ASN A 113 -11.69 25.64 8.30
C ASN A 113 -12.67 24.48 8.62
N ASN A 114 -13.15 23.77 7.59
CA ASN A 114 -14.13 22.69 7.74
C ASN A 114 -13.53 21.28 7.93
N ALA A 115 -12.20 21.14 7.97
CA ALA A 115 -11.50 19.86 8.14
C ALA A 115 -11.90 18.76 7.12
N SER A 116 -12.31 19.13 5.91
CA SER A 116 -12.60 18.15 4.84
C SER A 116 -11.30 17.72 4.15
N LEU A 117 -10.66 16.70 4.72
CA LEU A 117 -9.34 16.24 4.29
C LEU A 117 -9.38 15.52 2.92
N PRO A 118 -8.45 15.84 2.00
CA PRO A 118 -8.30 15.15 0.72
C PRO A 118 -7.75 13.72 0.86
N ALA A 119 -7.87 12.93 -0.21
CA ALA A 119 -7.57 11.50 -0.18
C ALA A 119 -6.10 11.21 0.15
N LEU A 120 -5.16 11.91 -0.51
CA LEU A 120 -3.74 11.70 -0.23
C LEU A 120 -3.36 12.12 1.19
N ARG A 121 -4.00 13.17 1.72
CA ARG A 121 -3.75 13.62 3.10
C ARG A 121 -4.24 12.58 4.12
N LEU A 122 -5.47 12.10 3.95
CA LEU A 122 -6.02 11.01 4.79
C LEU A 122 -5.15 9.75 4.75
N ILE A 123 -4.53 9.45 3.61
CA ILE A 123 -3.64 8.29 3.47
C ILE A 123 -2.32 8.50 4.21
N THR A 124 -1.67 9.66 4.07
CA THR A 124 -0.38 9.91 4.72
C THR A 124 -0.50 10.11 6.22
N THR A 125 -1.64 10.62 6.70
CA THR A 125 -1.96 10.75 8.13
C THR A 125 -2.51 9.48 8.76
N GLY A 126 -2.70 8.40 7.99
CA GLY A 126 -3.16 7.11 8.50
C GLY A 126 -4.66 7.03 8.81
N ASP A 127 -5.43 8.06 8.45
CA ASP A 127 -6.89 8.11 8.66
C ASP A 127 -7.68 7.32 7.60
N ALA A 128 -7.04 6.96 6.47
CA ALA A 128 -7.64 6.10 5.45
C ALA A 128 -6.60 5.17 4.81
N PRO A 129 -6.98 3.93 4.43
CA PRO A 129 -6.05 2.99 3.84
C PRO A 129 -5.75 3.34 2.37
N ALA A 130 -4.47 3.27 2.00
CA ALA A 130 -3.98 3.46 0.63
C ALA A 130 -4.58 2.46 -0.38
N SER A 131 -5.07 1.32 0.10
CA SER A 131 -5.70 0.28 -0.71
C SER A 131 -7.08 0.67 -1.24
N SER A 132 -7.70 1.72 -0.68
CA SER A 132 -9.02 2.19 -1.10
C SER A 132 -9.06 2.58 -2.58
N PRO A 133 -10.17 2.33 -3.30
CA PRO A 133 -10.32 2.77 -4.69
C PRO A 133 -10.19 4.28 -4.82
N MET A 134 -9.33 4.74 -5.73
CA MET A 134 -9.14 6.17 -5.99
C MET A 134 -8.79 6.46 -7.45
N VAL A 135 -9.09 7.68 -7.90
CA VAL A 135 -8.55 8.22 -9.17
C VAL A 135 -7.50 9.26 -8.86
N LEU A 136 -6.33 9.08 -9.45
CA LEU A 136 -5.21 10.00 -9.37
C LEU A 136 -4.88 10.53 -10.76
N CYS A 137 -4.26 11.70 -10.84
CA CYS A 137 -3.70 12.27 -12.06
C CYS A 137 -2.19 12.21 -11.99
N VAL A 138 -1.51 11.81 -13.07
CA VAL A 138 -0.05 11.87 -13.15
C VAL A 138 0.36 13.33 -13.31
N SER A 139 1.03 13.92 -12.31
CA SER A 139 1.49 15.30 -12.31
C SER A 139 2.95 15.46 -12.74
N GLY A 140 3.75 14.40 -12.66
CA GLY A 140 5.15 14.39 -13.05
C GLY A 140 5.66 12.97 -13.33
N ILE A 141 6.77 12.88 -14.07
CA ILE A 141 7.47 11.63 -14.34
C ILE A 141 8.95 11.92 -14.21
N THR A 142 9.61 11.22 -13.29
CA THR A 142 11.07 11.23 -13.14
C THR A 142 11.61 9.88 -13.59
N TRP A 143 12.82 9.88 -14.14
CA TRP A 143 13.48 8.65 -14.60
C TRP A 143 14.71 8.43 -13.71
N SER A 144 14.96 7.18 -13.34
CA SER A 144 16.24 6.81 -12.73
C SER A 144 17.39 7.16 -13.68
N GLU A 145 18.57 7.44 -13.13
CA GLU A 145 19.76 7.61 -13.95
C GLU A 145 20.07 6.31 -14.71
N ALA A 146 20.82 6.46 -15.80
CA ALA A 146 21.20 5.34 -16.64
C ALA A 146 22.26 4.51 -15.92
N ASP A 147 21.85 3.40 -15.34
CA ASP A 147 22.75 2.43 -14.74
C ASP A 147 23.23 1.42 -15.79
N VAL A 148 24.38 0.80 -15.51
CA VAL A 148 24.95 -0.27 -16.33
C VAL A 148 24.95 -1.54 -15.48
N ASP A 149 24.51 -2.65 -16.04
CA ASP A 149 24.51 -3.93 -15.32
C ASP A 149 25.94 -4.46 -15.12
N GLU A 150 26.11 -5.49 -14.29
CA GLU A 150 27.42 -6.13 -14.06
C GLU A 150 28.08 -6.66 -15.35
N GLY A 151 27.31 -6.82 -16.43
CA GLY A 151 27.76 -7.27 -17.75
C GLY A 151 28.07 -6.14 -18.74
N GLY A 152 27.98 -4.87 -18.34
CA GLY A 152 28.25 -3.72 -19.21
C GLY A 152 27.08 -3.31 -20.11
N ALA A 153 25.89 -3.91 -19.96
CA ALA A 153 24.70 -3.55 -20.73
C ALA A 153 23.91 -2.44 -20.02
N PRO A 154 23.30 -1.50 -20.77
CA PRO A 154 22.53 -0.42 -20.16
C PRO A 154 21.26 -0.97 -19.48
N VAL A 155 21.14 -0.74 -18.18
CA VAL A 155 19.91 -1.00 -17.42
C VAL A 155 18.85 -0.04 -17.90
N LEU A 156 17.69 -0.61 -18.23
CA LEU A 156 16.60 0.18 -18.77
C LEU A 156 15.98 1.05 -17.67
N SER A 157 16.10 2.37 -17.83
CA SER A 157 15.66 3.37 -16.83
C SER A 157 14.24 3.11 -16.34
N HIS A 158 14.05 3.10 -15.03
CA HIS A 158 12.76 2.85 -14.40
C HIS A 158 12.07 4.18 -14.05
N PRO A 159 10.83 4.41 -14.51
CA PRO A 159 10.13 5.64 -14.21
C PRO A 159 9.60 5.63 -12.77
N GLN A 160 9.71 6.76 -12.09
CA GLN A 160 8.96 7.09 -10.88
C GLN A 160 7.90 8.13 -11.25
N LEU A 161 6.67 7.92 -10.78
CA LEU A 161 5.58 8.84 -11.04
C LEU A 161 5.47 9.86 -9.90
N GLU A 162 4.99 11.05 -10.22
CA GLU A 162 4.35 11.93 -9.26
C GLU A 162 2.84 11.94 -9.58
N VAL A 163 2.02 11.74 -8.56
CA VAL A 163 0.56 11.63 -8.71
C VAL A 163 -0.15 12.63 -7.80
N THR A 164 -1.33 13.07 -8.21
CA THR A 164 -2.17 14.00 -7.44
C THR A 164 -3.64 13.57 -7.39
N ASP A 165 -4.27 13.77 -6.24
CA ASP A 165 -5.73 13.70 -6.07
C ASP A 165 -6.43 15.04 -6.39
N GLY A 166 -5.69 16.01 -6.93
CA GLY A 166 -6.12 17.36 -7.21
C GLY A 166 -5.94 18.33 -6.04
N TRP A 167 -5.61 17.84 -4.84
CA TRP A 167 -5.33 18.65 -3.66
C TRP A 167 -3.87 18.65 -3.29
N TYR A 168 -3.24 17.47 -3.28
CA TYR A 168 -1.84 17.28 -2.96
C TYR A 168 -1.14 16.41 -3.99
N ARG A 169 0.18 16.37 -3.92
CA ARG A 169 1.04 15.54 -4.76
C ARG A 169 1.78 14.55 -3.89
N LEU A 170 2.01 13.36 -4.41
CA LEU A 170 2.80 12.32 -3.75
C LEU A 170 3.58 11.53 -4.79
N ARG A 171 4.76 11.03 -4.42
CA ARG A 171 5.53 10.14 -5.29
C ARG A 171 4.84 8.78 -5.37
N ALA A 172 4.96 8.12 -6.51
CA ALA A 172 4.46 6.78 -6.72
C ALA A 172 5.50 5.90 -7.42
N ARG A 173 5.76 4.74 -6.81
CA ARG A 173 6.54 3.64 -7.37
C ARG A 173 5.61 2.75 -8.20
N VAL A 174 6.12 2.30 -9.33
CA VAL A 174 5.37 1.49 -10.29
C VAL A 174 6.11 0.20 -10.60
N ASP A 175 5.36 -0.84 -10.96
CA ASP A 175 5.90 -2.10 -11.45
C ASP A 175 6.35 -2.03 -12.92
N GLN A 176 6.85 -3.16 -13.43
CA GLN A 176 7.36 -3.25 -14.79
C GLN A 176 6.25 -3.10 -15.85
N ALA A 177 5.02 -3.55 -15.56
CA ALA A 177 3.89 -3.39 -16.46
C ALA A 177 3.52 -1.92 -16.67
N LEU A 178 3.43 -1.15 -15.59
CA LEU A 178 3.18 0.29 -15.63
C LEU A 178 4.37 1.06 -16.22
N ALA A 179 5.60 0.65 -15.90
CA ALA A 179 6.80 1.26 -16.48
C ALA A 179 6.82 1.14 -18.03
N ARG A 180 6.42 -0.01 -18.58
CA ARG A 180 6.23 -0.15 -20.04
C ARG A 180 5.13 0.78 -20.57
N ALA A 181 4.02 0.92 -19.85
CA ALA A 181 2.92 1.80 -20.24
C ALA A 181 3.33 3.28 -20.25
N VAL A 182 4.23 3.68 -19.34
CA VAL A 182 4.86 5.01 -19.32
C VAL A 182 5.78 5.19 -20.53
N ARG A 183 6.69 4.24 -20.80
CA ARG A 183 7.60 4.29 -21.97
C ARG A 183 6.84 4.35 -23.30
N LYS A 184 5.72 3.64 -23.40
CA LYS A 184 4.82 3.68 -24.58
C LYS A 184 4.05 5.01 -24.70
N GLY A 185 4.07 5.88 -23.69
CA GLY A 185 3.30 7.13 -23.65
C GLY A 185 1.79 6.94 -23.41
N THR A 186 1.38 5.72 -23.02
CA THR A 186 0.00 5.43 -22.63
C THR A 186 -0.32 6.13 -21.30
N ILE A 187 0.60 6.00 -20.34
CA ILE A 187 0.65 6.82 -19.12
C ILE A 187 1.60 7.99 -19.39
N ARG A 188 1.11 9.21 -19.13
CA ARG A 188 1.85 10.46 -19.32
C ARG A 188 1.28 11.53 -18.40
N VAL A 189 2.02 12.62 -18.18
CA VAL A 189 1.55 13.77 -17.38
C VAL A 189 0.17 14.24 -17.88
N GLY A 190 -0.74 14.50 -16.94
CA GLY A 190 -2.13 14.86 -17.18
C GLY A 190 -3.09 13.68 -17.37
N ARG A 191 -2.59 12.44 -17.49
CA ARG A 191 -3.45 11.24 -17.57
C ARG A 191 -3.98 10.88 -16.20
N LYS A 192 -5.28 10.53 -16.14
CA LYS A 192 -5.91 9.99 -14.95
C LYS A 192 -5.80 8.47 -14.91
N ILE A 193 -5.38 7.96 -13.77
CA ILE A 193 -5.27 6.53 -13.46
C ILE A 193 -6.21 6.21 -12.31
N ALA A 194 -6.99 5.17 -12.48
CA ALA A 194 -7.79 4.56 -11.44
C ALA A 194 -6.95 3.46 -10.78
N VAL A 195 -6.87 3.47 -9.46
CA VAL A 195 -6.03 2.57 -8.67
C VAL A 195 -6.88 1.95 -7.58
N THR A 196 -6.67 0.66 -7.32
CA THR A 196 -7.23 -0.07 -6.18
C THR A 196 -6.12 -0.94 -5.59
N GLY A 197 -6.10 -1.17 -4.28
CA GLY A 197 -5.07 -2.01 -3.65
C GLY A 197 -3.66 -1.41 -3.65
N ALA A 198 -3.53 -0.07 -3.76
CA ALA A 198 -2.25 0.59 -3.58
C ALA A 198 -1.71 0.36 -2.16
N ARG A 199 -0.39 0.38 -2.00
CA ARG A 199 0.27 0.29 -0.69
C ARG A 199 1.02 1.59 -0.39
N LEU A 200 1.10 1.95 0.88
CA LEU A 200 1.92 3.08 1.32
C LEU A 200 3.30 2.56 1.72
N SER A 201 4.34 3.04 1.05
CA SER A 201 5.73 2.77 1.41
C SER A 201 6.33 4.05 1.99
N SER A 202 6.58 4.03 3.30
CA SER A 202 7.16 5.14 4.04
C SER A 202 8.44 4.70 4.72
N GLU A 203 9.46 5.57 4.72
CA GLU A 203 10.69 5.36 5.51
C GLU A 203 10.41 5.52 7.02
N ARG A 204 9.36 6.29 7.36
CA ARG A 204 8.92 6.53 8.73
C ARG A 204 7.72 5.63 9.06
N LYS A 205 7.69 5.06 10.27
CA LYS A 205 6.56 4.26 10.76
C LYS A 205 5.37 5.12 11.19
N GLU A 206 5.62 6.37 11.56
CA GLU A 206 4.59 7.28 12.06
C GLU A 206 3.85 7.98 10.92
N PRO A 207 2.56 8.32 11.11
CA PRO A 207 1.82 9.19 10.20
C PRO A 207 2.52 10.53 9.95
N VAL A 208 2.47 11.01 8.70
CA VAL A 208 3.15 12.26 8.29
C VAL A 208 2.17 13.17 7.57
N GLU A 209 2.28 14.47 7.85
CA GLU A 209 1.52 15.48 7.11
C GLU A 209 1.90 15.49 5.63
N VAL A 210 0.90 15.65 4.77
CA VAL A 210 1.02 15.33 3.33
C VAL A 210 2.09 16.13 2.58
N LEU A 211 2.32 17.39 2.97
CA LEU A 211 3.34 18.24 2.34
C LEU A 211 4.77 17.82 2.75
N GLU A 212 4.95 17.29 3.95
CA GLU A 212 6.22 16.74 4.43
C GLU A 212 6.47 15.33 3.89
N ALA A 213 5.40 14.56 3.69
CA ALA A 213 5.43 13.18 3.21
C ALA A 213 5.98 13.04 1.77
N TYR A 214 6.00 14.11 0.97
CA TYR A 214 6.38 14.08 -0.45
C TYR A 214 7.76 13.45 -0.71
N ASN A 215 8.72 13.61 0.21
CA ASN A 215 10.09 13.11 0.05
C ASN A 215 10.36 11.79 0.81
N SER A 216 9.57 11.44 1.82
CA SER A 216 9.78 10.28 2.69
C SER A 216 8.79 9.13 2.46
N THR A 217 7.71 9.41 1.72
CA THR A 217 6.61 8.49 1.50
C THR A 217 6.29 8.38 0.01
N SER A 218 5.98 7.16 -0.43
CA SER A 218 5.58 6.88 -1.80
C SER A 218 4.43 5.87 -1.85
N LEU A 219 3.51 6.07 -2.78
CA LEU A 219 2.50 5.07 -3.12
C LEU A 219 3.10 3.98 -3.99
N VAL A 220 2.84 2.72 -3.69
CA VAL A 220 3.18 1.60 -4.54
C VAL A 220 1.94 1.21 -5.32
N ILE A 221 2.01 1.37 -6.64
CA ILE A 221 0.91 1.14 -7.58
C ILE A 221 1.30 -0.01 -8.51
N THR A 222 0.39 -0.97 -8.70
CA THR A 222 0.61 -2.16 -9.55
C THR A 222 -0.29 -2.13 -10.78
N GLY A 223 0.19 -2.67 -11.90
CA GLY A 223 -0.45 -2.64 -13.21
C GLY A 223 -1.74 -3.45 -13.28
N ASN A 224 -1.77 -4.62 -12.65
CA ASN A 224 -2.94 -5.50 -12.60
C ASN A 224 -4.05 -4.97 -11.66
N SER A 225 -3.78 -3.89 -10.93
CA SER A 225 -4.75 -3.19 -10.07
C SER A 225 -4.94 -1.73 -10.47
N SER A 226 -4.52 -1.38 -11.69
CA SER A 226 -4.60 -0.02 -12.22
C SER A 226 -5.28 0.01 -13.58
N HIS A 227 -6.11 1.03 -13.80
CA HIS A 227 -6.84 1.23 -15.05
C HIS A 227 -6.69 2.67 -15.52
N LEU A 228 -6.80 2.90 -16.83
CA LEU A 228 -6.96 4.27 -17.33
C LEU A 228 -8.35 4.79 -16.96
N ALA A 229 -8.39 5.96 -16.32
CA ALA A 229 -9.64 6.62 -15.99
C ALA A 229 -10.08 7.57 -17.10
N SER A 230 -11.39 7.82 -17.18
CA SER A 230 -11.95 8.83 -18.10
C SER A 230 -11.37 10.21 -17.83
N TRP A 231 -11.25 11.05 -18.86
CA TRP A 231 -10.68 12.40 -18.73
C TRP A 231 -11.43 13.27 -17.71
N HIS A 232 -12.75 13.09 -17.59
CA HIS A 232 -13.61 13.81 -16.65
C HIS A 232 -13.81 13.09 -15.30
N ALA A 233 -13.15 11.94 -15.07
CA ALA A 233 -13.27 11.21 -13.81
C ALA A 233 -12.86 12.12 -12.63
N LYS A 234 -13.66 12.12 -11.56
CA LYS A 234 -13.37 12.91 -10.35
C LYS A 234 -12.14 12.32 -9.65
N LEU A 235 -11.20 13.17 -9.26
CA LEU A 235 -10.00 12.74 -8.51
C LEU A 235 -10.32 12.47 -7.03
N GLY A 236 -9.51 11.64 -6.39
CA GLY A 236 -9.67 11.20 -5.00
C GLY A 236 -10.43 9.87 -4.88
N PHE A 237 -10.87 9.54 -3.66
CA PHE A 237 -11.56 8.30 -3.33
C PHE A 237 -12.84 8.08 -4.16
N GLN A 238 -13.12 6.80 -4.40
CA GLN A 238 -14.21 6.33 -5.24
C GLN A 238 -15.02 5.31 -4.46
N ARG A 239 -16.32 5.22 -4.80
CA ARG A 239 -17.25 4.33 -4.09
C ARG A 239 -17.04 2.86 -4.40
N SER A 240 -16.51 2.56 -5.58
CA SER A 240 -16.40 1.19 -6.07
C SER A 240 -15.03 0.97 -6.70
N PRO A 241 -14.42 -0.20 -6.48
CA PRO A 241 -13.16 -0.58 -7.11
C PRO A 241 -13.35 -0.79 -8.61
N TRP A 242 -12.23 -0.75 -9.33
CA TRP A 242 -12.20 -1.27 -10.69
C TRP A 242 -11.89 -2.76 -10.65
N ILE A 243 -12.72 -3.54 -11.33
CA ILE A 243 -12.58 -4.98 -11.39
C ILE A 243 -11.66 -5.33 -12.55
N SER A 244 -10.57 -6.01 -12.23
CA SER A 244 -9.64 -6.52 -13.22
C SER A 244 -10.23 -7.72 -13.94
N THR A 245 -9.95 -7.79 -15.24
CA THR A 245 -10.37 -8.90 -16.12
C THR A 245 -9.16 -9.74 -16.48
N LEU A 246 -9.36 -11.03 -16.76
CA LEU A 246 -8.30 -11.93 -17.21
C LEU A 246 -7.56 -11.35 -18.43
N ASN A 247 -8.25 -10.66 -19.34
CA ASN A 247 -7.63 -10.05 -20.52
C ASN A 247 -6.73 -8.84 -20.22
N SER A 248 -6.93 -8.15 -19.09
CA SER A 248 -6.09 -7.03 -18.69
C SER A 248 -4.84 -7.45 -17.92
N LEU A 249 -4.77 -8.70 -17.45
CA LEU A 249 -3.66 -9.16 -16.61
C LEU A 249 -2.37 -9.40 -17.39
N THR A 250 -1.26 -9.04 -16.76
CA THR A 250 0.11 -9.24 -17.23
C THR A 250 0.96 -9.94 -16.18
N ALA A 251 1.95 -10.72 -16.61
CA ALA A 251 2.81 -11.54 -15.74
C ALA A 251 3.68 -10.73 -14.77
N ASP A 252 3.89 -9.45 -15.07
CA ASP A 252 4.74 -8.52 -14.32
C ASP A 252 3.96 -7.30 -13.80
N GLY A 253 2.64 -7.44 -13.68
CA GLY A 253 1.71 -6.41 -13.23
C GLY A 253 1.36 -6.48 -11.74
N GLY A 254 2.08 -7.28 -10.96
CA GLY A 254 1.84 -7.45 -9.52
C GLY A 254 0.50 -8.10 -9.19
N ASN A 255 0.10 -7.99 -7.91
CA ASN A 255 -1.16 -8.54 -7.40
C ASN A 255 -2.38 -7.89 -8.08
N VAL A 256 -3.47 -8.65 -8.11
CA VAL A 256 -4.78 -8.20 -8.59
C VAL A 256 -5.64 -7.83 -7.38
N ALA A 257 -5.93 -6.56 -7.20
CA ALA A 257 -6.64 -6.06 -6.03
C ALA A 257 -8.08 -6.56 -5.97
N VAL A 258 -8.78 -6.60 -7.11
CA VAL A 258 -10.17 -7.07 -7.22
C VAL A 258 -10.38 -7.76 -8.56
N MET A 259 -10.96 -8.96 -8.54
CA MET A 259 -11.39 -9.68 -9.75
C MET A 259 -12.74 -10.34 -9.48
N ALA A 260 -13.58 -10.44 -10.51
CA ALA A 260 -14.78 -11.25 -10.45
C ALA A 260 -14.77 -12.32 -11.53
N PHE A 261 -15.07 -13.54 -11.13
CA PHE A 261 -15.02 -14.70 -12.02
C PHE A 261 -16.18 -15.65 -11.75
N VAL A 262 -16.46 -16.49 -12.74
CA VAL A 262 -17.35 -17.65 -12.58
C VAL A 262 -16.55 -18.94 -12.70
N VAL A 263 -16.87 -19.90 -11.84
CA VAL A 263 -16.26 -21.22 -11.84
C VAL A 263 -16.77 -22.02 -13.03
N ILE A 264 -15.86 -22.51 -13.86
CA ILE A 264 -16.16 -23.35 -15.04
C ILE A 264 -15.98 -24.82 -14.69
N LYS A 265 -14.93 -25.14 -13.94
CA LYS A 265 -14.57 -26.50 -13.59
C LYS A 265 -13.90 -26.55 -12.24
N VAL A 266 -14.22 -27.57 -11.46
CA VAL A 266 -13.66 -27.80 -10.13
C VAL A 266 -12.86 -29.09 -10.16
N HIS A 267 -11.55 -29.03 -9.84
CA HIS A 267 -10.74 -30.24 -9.68
C HIS A 267 -10.87 -30.81 -8.25
N PRO A 268 -10.56 -32.11 -8.05
CA PRO A 268 -10.50 -32.68 -6.71
C PRO A 268 -9.49 -31.96 -5.81
N VAL A 269 -9.70 -32.02 -4.49
CA VAL A 269 -8.71 -31.53 -3.51
C VAL A 269 -7.44 -32.37 -3.64
N ALA A 270 -6.30 -31.69 -3.57
CA ALA A 270 -4.99 -32.28 -3.54
C ALA A 270 -4.21 -31.76 -2.33
N PHE A 271 -3.24 -32.55 -1.90
CA PHE A 271 -2.48 -32.29 -0.67
C PHE A 271 -1.00 -32.23 -0.99
N VAL A 272 -0.32 -31.23 -0.45
CA VAL A 272 1.11 -31.00 -0.61
C VAL A 272 1.72 -30.86 0.78
N GLU A 273 2.86 -31.52 0.96
CA GLU A 273 3.67 -31.46 2.17
C GLU A 273 4.93 -30.66 1.85
N PHE A 274 5.21 -29.65 2.66
CA PHE A 274 6.50 -28.95 2.65
C PHE A 274 7.35 -29.52 3.77
N ILE A 275 8.49 -30.12 3.42
CA ILE A 275 9.41 -30.72 4.36
C ILE A 275 10.61 -29.78 4.47
N ASP A 276 10.82 -29.25 5.68
CA ASP A 276 12.03 -28.53 6.04
C ASP A 276 13.16 -29.55 6.28
N GLU A 277 14.23 -29.45 5.50
CA GLU A 277 15.44 -30.24 5.67
C GLU A 277 16.42 -29.55 6.63
N ASP A 278 17.32 -30.32 7.25
CA ASP A 278 18.29 -29.81 8.24
C ASP A 278 19.27 -28.74 7.65
N ASP A 279 19.37 -28.64 6.32
CA ASP A 279 20.16 -27.62 5.57
C ASP A 279 19.37 -26.32 5.31
N GLY A 280 18.13 -26.21 5.81
CA GLY A 280 17.24 -25.07 5.55
C GLY A 280 16.58 -25.07 4.16
N SER A 281 16.79 -26.14 3.38
CA SER A 281 16.09 -26.39 2.12
C SER A 281 14.67 -26.89 2.37
N ARG A 282 13.70 -26.44 1.55
CA ARG A 282 12.31 -26.91 1.58
C ARG A 282 12.03 -27.83 0.40
N THR A 283 11.80 -29.11 0.67
CA THR A 283 11.36 -30.06 -0.35
C THR A 283 9.84 -30.16 -0.38
N ARG A 284 9.27 -30.15 -1.60
CA ARG A 284 7.84 -30.25 -1.85
C ARG A 284 7.49 -31.68 -2.26
N GLU A 285 6.75 -32.40 -1.42
CA GLU A 285 6.19 -33.72 -1.76
C GLU A 285 4.72 -33.60 -2.18
N GLY A 286 4.32 -34.33 -3.24
CA GLY A 286 2.97 -34.30 -3.83
C GLY A 286 2.95 -33.68 -5.23
N PRO A 287 1.75 -33.36 -5.79
CA PRO A 287 0.43 -33.42 -5.17
C PRO A 287 -0.12 -34.85 -5.02
N ARG A 288 -0.74 -35.14 -3.87
CA ARG A 288 -1.42 -36.42 -3.58
C ARG A 288 -2.94 -36.24 -3.65
N THR A 289 -3.68 -37.26 -4.09
CA THR A 289 -5.15 -37.24 -4.04
C THR A 289 -5.66 -37.64 -2.67
N ALA A 290 -6.92 -37.31 -2.34
CA ALA A 290 -7.54 -37.69 -1.07
C ALA A 290 -7.51 -39.22 -0.77
N LYS A 291 -7.53 -40.07 -1.81
CA LYS A 291 -7.42 -41.53 -1.64
C LYS A 291 -5.99 -41.98 -1.31
N ASP A 292 -5.00 -41.38 -1.97
CA ASP A 292 -3.58 -41.65 -1.70
C ASP A 292 -3.19 -41.14 -0.31
N GLU A 293 -3.76 -40.02 0.09
CA GLU A 293 -3.66 -39.44 1.42
C GLU A 293 -4.20 -40.38 2.52
N ALA A 294 -5.42 -40.90 2.37
CA ALA A 294 -5.98 -41.85 3.33
C ALA A 294 -5.10 -43.11 3.51
N ALA A 295 -4.39 -43.53 2.46
CA ALA A 295 -3.47 -44.67 2.51
C ALA A 295 -2.15 -44.35 3.22
N VAL A 296 -1.74 -43.08 3.28
CA VAL A 296 -0.50 -42.63 3.91
C VAL A 296 -0.75 -42.00 5.30
N ASP A 297 -2.01 -41.87 5.71
CA ASP A 297 -2.46 -41.29 6.98
C ASP A 297 -1.72 -41.85 8.22
N ALA A 298 -1.43 -43.16 8.24
CA ALA A 298 -0.66 -43.78 9.32
C ALA A 298 0.81 -43.29 9.38
N ARG A 299 1.46 -43.13 8.21
CA ARG A 299 2.84 -42.60 8.13
C ARG A 299 2.88 -41.13 8.55
N TRP A 300 1.80 -40.39 8.31
CA TRP A 300 1.69 -38.99 8.70
C TRP A 300 1.39 -38.80 10.16
N LYS A 301 0.50 -39.60 10.75
CA LYS A 301 0.31 -39.61 12.21
C LYS A 301 1.64 -39.85 12.91
N ALA A 302 2.40 -40.85 12.46
CA ALA A 302 3.73 -41.13 12.98
C ALA A 302 4.74 -39.97 12.76
N ARG A 303 4.75 -39.32 11.59
CA ARG A 303 5.64 -38.19 11.31
C ARG A 303 5.25 -36.94 12.11
N ARG A 304 3.96 -36.64 12.24
CA ARG A 304 3.39 -35.56 13.05
C ARG A 304 3.70 -35.78 14.52
N GLU A 305 3.49 -36.99 15.05
CA GLU A 305 3.85 -37.33 16.43
C GLU A 305 5.34 -37.16 16.69
N ASN A 306 6.19 -37.56 15.73
CA ASN A 306 7.64 -37.37 15.83
C ASN A 306 8.04 -35.89 15.80
N GLN A 307 7.47 -35.09 14.89
CA GLN A 307 7.73 -33.65 14.85
C GLN A 307 7.19 -32.94 16.09
N MET A 308 5.98 -33.29 16.53
CA MET A 308 5.38 -32.79 17.77
C MET A 308 6.30 -33.08 18.96
N SER A 309 6.79 -34.31 19.07
CA SER A 309 7.74 -34.70 20.12
C SER A 309 9.05 -33.91 20.05
N LYS A 310 9.57 -33.63 18.85
CA LYS A 310 10.76 -32.79 18.66
C LYS A 310 10.51 -31.33 19.10
N LEU A 311 9.43 -30.71 18.63
CA LEU A 311 9.06 -29.33 18.97
C LEU A 311 8.82 -29.17 20.47
N TRP A 312 8.05 -30.09 21.08
CA TRP A 312 7.87 -30.11 22.53
C TRP A 312 9.20 -30.31 23.27
N SER A 313 10.11 -31.14 22.77
CA SER A 313 11.44 -31.31 23.39
C SER A 313 12.27 -30.02 23.33
N ILE A 314 12.26 -29.31 22.19
CA ILE A 314 12.95 -28.04 22.02
C ILE A 314 12.35 -26.97 22.94
N PHE A 315 11.02 -26.83 22.93
CA PHE A 315 10.29 -25.91 23.80
C PHE A 315 10.57 -26.19 25.27
N GLN A 316 10.51 -27.46 25.70
CA GLN A 316 10.78 -27.86 27.08
C GLN A 316 12.21 -27.51 27.50
N LYS A 317 13.22 -27.77 26.65
CA LYS A 317 14.62 -27.41 26.92
C LYS A 317 14.81 -25.90 27.08
N ARG A 318 14.18 -25.10 26.21
CA ARG A 318 14.17 -23.63 26.30
C ARG A 318 13.54 -23.20 27.63
N MET A 319 12.38 -23.74 27.99
CA MET A 319 11.70 -23.43 29.25
C MET A 319 12.52 -23.81 30.48
N ASP A 320 13.13 -25.01 30.50
CA ASP A 320 13.97 -25.46 31.60
C ASP A 320 15.21 -24.55 31.77
N THR A 321 15.77 -24.06 30.66
CA THR A 321 16.90 -23.12 30.67
C THR A 321 16.50 -21.77 31.27
N MET A 322 15.37 -21.21 30.83
CA MET A 322 14.83 -19.94 31.35
C MET A 322 14.43 -20.05 32.83
N ASP A 323 13.79 -21.16 33.23
CA ASP A 323 13.49 -21.44 34.63
C ASP A 323 14.77 -21.57 35.47
N SER A 324 15.85 -22.15 34.93
CA SER A 324 17.15 -22.16 35.60
C SER A 324 17.73 -20.76 35.77
N TYR A 325 17.56 -19.87 34.78
CA TYR A 325 18.03 -18.49 34.88
C TYR A 325 17.21 -17.72 35.92
N ALA A 326 15.89 -17.82 35.89
CA ALA A 326 15.00 -17.20 36.88
C ALA A 326 15.39 -17.61 38.31
N ARG A 327 15.61 -18.92 38.57
CA ARG A 327 16.04 -19.39 39.90
C ARG A 327 17.37 -18.79 40.37
N LYS A 328 18.35 -18.64 39.47
CA LYS A 328 19.66 -18.04 39.81
C LYS A 328 19.52 -16.54 40.10
N LEU A 329 18.65 -15.85 39.36
CA LEU A 329 18.38 -14.43 39.54
C LEU A 329 17.59 -14.17 40.84
N GLU A 330 16.59 -15.00 41.16
CA GLU A 330 15.85 -14.99 42.43
C GLU A 330 16.81 -15.14 43.63
N GLN A 331 17.77 -16.07 43.55
CA GLN A 331 18.79 -16.25 44.58
C GLN A 331 19.70 -15.02 44.76
N ARG A 332 20.03 -14.31 43.66
CA ARG A 332 20.85 -13.10 43.68
C ARG A 332 20.09 -11.88 44.21
N ALA A 333 18.79 -11.78 43.91
CA ALA A 333 17.93 -10.70 44.39
C ALA A 333 17.68 -10.80 45.90
N GLY A 334 17.59 -12.03 46.41
CA GLY A 334 17.42 -12.30 47.84
C GLY A 334 16.05 -11.87 48.38
N PRO A 335 15.80 -12.08 49.69
CA PRO A 335 14.48 -11.83 50.30
C PRO A 335 14.12 -10.34 50.44
N SER A 336 15.07 -9.44 50.19
CA SER A 336 14.91 -7.98 50.19
C SER A 336 14.18 -7.46 48.96
N PHE A 337 14.15 -8.23 47.87
CA PHE A 337 13.44 -7.85 46.67
C PHE A 337 11.95 -8.17 46.83
N ARG A 338 11.14 -7.13 47.08
CA ARG A 338 9.68 -7.21 47.22
C ARG A 338 9.04 -6.01 46.50
N PRO A 339 8.90 -6.08 45.17
CA PRO A 339 8.16 -5.07 44.44
C PRO A 339 6.70 -5.06 44.88
N LYS A 340 6.08 -3.88 44.89
CA LYS A 340 4.64 -3.73 45.10
C LYS A 340 3.90 -3.96 43.77
N ASP A 341 2.61 -4.24 43.84
CA ASP A 341 1.79 -4.51 42.65
C ASP A 341 1.74 -3.34 41.64
N ASP A 342 2.03 -2.10 42.06
CA ASP A 342 2.11 -0.90 41.20
C ASP A 342 3.51 -0.62 40.63
N ASP A 343 4.54 -1.35 41.06
CA ASP A 343 5.90 -1.11 40.56
C ASP A 343 6.05 -1.72 39.15
N SER A 344 6.67 -0.97 38.25
CA SER A 344 6.95 -1.43 36.88
C SER A 344 8.43 -1.78 36.71
N PRO A 345 8.76 -2.78 35.86
CA PRO A 345 10.14 -3.11 35.57
C PRO A 345 10.87 -1.92 34.92
N PRO A 346 12.15 -1.69 35.23
CA PRO A 346 12.98 -0.73 34.52
C PRO A 346 13.05 -1.01 33.02
N SER A 347 13.15 0.05 32.20
CA SER A 347 13.09 -0.05 30.73
C SER A 347 14.21 -0.88 30.08
N HIS A 348 15.33 -1.11 30.78
CA HIS A 348 16.44 -1.92 30.26
C HIS A 348 16.28 -3.43 30.51
N ILE A 349 15.26 -3.86 31.26
CA ILE A 349 15.03 -5.28 31.57
C ILE A 349 14.68 -6.09 30.32
N ASP A 350 13.92 -5.51 29.38
CA ASP A 350 13.58 -6.17 28.12
C ASP A 350 14.85 -6.49 27.30
N ASN A 351 15.77 -5.53 27.18
CA ASN A 351 17.04 -5.77 26.48
C ASN A 351 17.88 -6.88 27.15
N LEU A 352 17.87 -6.94 28.48
CA LEU A 352 18.57 -7.99 29.24
C LEU A 352 17.93 -9.36 29.08
N TYR A 353 16.61 -9.42 28.87
CA TYR A 353 15.90 -10.63 28.53
C TYR A 353 16.28 -11.12 27.14
N ASP A 354 16.32 -10.24 26.14
CA ASP A 354 16.74 -10.56 24.77
C ASP A 354 18.17 -11.12 24.74
N ASP A 355 19.09 -10.52 25.51
CA ASP A 355 20.47 -11.00 25.66
C ASP A 355 20.56 -12.40 26.30
N LEU A 356 19.61 -12.78 27.16
CA LEU A 356 19.53 -14.13 27.74
C LEU A 356 18.96 -15.15 26.76
N GLU A 357 18.06 -14.73 25.87
CA GLU A 357 17.42 -15.60 24.87
C GLU A 357 18.43 -16.06 23.80
N ASP A 358 19.34 -15.19 23.38
CA ASP A 358 20.45 -15.55 22.46
C ASP A 358 21.47 -16.52 23.09
N GLY A 359 21.48 -16.65 24.43
CA GLY A 359 22.28 -17.62 25.19
C GLY A 359 23.80 -17.37 25.20
N THR A 360 24.35 -16.72 24.18
CA THR A 360 25.78 -16.39 24.06
C THR A 360 26.23 -15.37 25.10
N GLN A 361 25.32 -14.46 25.50
CA GLN A 361 25.60 -13.35 26.39
C GLN A 361 25.22 -13.61 27.84
N ALA A 362 24.58 -14.75 28.15
CA ALA A 362 24.04 -15.02 29.46
C ALA A 362 25.07 -14.88 30.59
N LYS A 363 26.29 -15.38 30.39
CA LYS A 363 27.38 -15.24 31.39
C LYS A 363 27.75 -13.78 31.68
N ARG A 364 27.68 -12.90 30.67
CA ARG A 364 27.97 -11.46 30.82
C ARG A 364 26.85 -10.77 31.61
N VAL A 365 25.60 -11.05 31.25
CA VAL A 365 24.41 -10.55 31.96
C VAL A 365 24.48 -10.91 33.44
N PHE A 366 24.77 -12.18 33.76
CA PHE A 366 24.95 -12.63 35.15
C PHE A 366 26.16 -11.99 35.84
N ALA A 367 27.19 -11.53 35.12
CA ALA A 367 28.34 -10.88 35.76
C ALA A 367 28.04 -9.42 36.16
N THR A 368 27.30 -8.69 35.33
CA THR A 368 27.07 -7.25 35.47
C THR A 368 25.83 -6.88 36.29
N LEU A 369 24.88 -7.80 36.49
CA LEU A 369 23.58 -7.50 37.09
C LEU A 369 23.64 -7.11 38.58
N GLY A 370 22.97 -6.03 38.96
CA GLY A 370 22.69 -5.72 40.38
C GLY A 370 21.65 -6.66 40.99
N ALA A 371 21.56 -6.72 42.32
CA ALA A 371 20.57 -7.55 43.01
C ALA A 371 19.11 -7.11 42.74
N HIS A 372 18.87 -5.81 42.64
CA HIS A 372 17.55 -5.25 42.33
C HIS A 372 17.09 -5.59 40.90
N ASP A 373 17.96 -5.38 39.91
CA ASP A 373 17.67 -5.69 38.52
C ASP A 373 17.54 -7.21 38.28
N ALA A 374 18.26 -8.03 39.06
CA ALA A 374 18.08 -9.48 39.05
C ALA A 374 16.66 -9.89 39.46
N GLY A 375 16.06 -9.20 40.43
CA GLY A 375 14.69 -9.46 40.85
C GLY A 375 13.67 -9.15 39.76
N TRP A 376 13.79 -7.97 39.13
CA TRP A 376 12.91 -7.57 38.04
C TRP A 376 13.05 -8.47 36.81
N LEU A 377 14.28 -8.83 36.44
CA LEU A 377 14.54 -9.74 35.34
C LEU A 377 14.00 -11.15 35.61
N ALA A 378 14.12 -11.64 36.85
CA ALA A 378 13.52 -12.93 37.23
C ALA A 378 11.99 -12.92 37.09
N GLN A 379 11.32 -11.87 37.57
CA GLN A 379 9.87 -11.73 37.44
C GLN A 379 9.44 -11.61 35.97
N HIS A 380 10.16 -10.84 35.16
CA HIS A 380 9.93 -10.73 33.73
C HIS A 380 10.08 -12.09 33.02
N ILE A 381 11.13 -12.86 33.34
CA ILE A 381 11.31 -14.22 32.80
C ILE A 381 10.13 -15.12 33.18
N ARG A 382 9.67 -15.07 34.43
CA ARG A 382 8.52 -15.89 34.87
C ARG A 382 7.25 -15.53 34.12
N GLU A 383 6.97 -14.25 33.97
CA GLU A 383 5.80 -13.75 33.24
C GLU A 383 5.87 -14.11 31.75
N ARG A 384 7.04 -13.99 31.12
CA ARG A 384 7.24 -14.44 29.74
C ARG A 384 7.08 -15.95 29.60
N CYS A 385 7.65 -16.74 30.50
CA CYS A 385 7.49 -18.19 30.51
C CYS A 385 6.02 -18.62 30.68
N THR A 386 5.22 -17.92 31.49
CA THR A 386 3.79 -18.23 31.62
C THR A 386 3.02 -17.87 30.35
N GLN A 387 3.29 -16.71 29.76
CA GLN A 387 2.69 -16.30 28.49
C GLN A 387 3.05 -17.26 27.34
N GLU A 388 4.32 -17.65 27.23
CA GLU A 388 4.79 -18.61 26.23
C GLU A 388 4.15 -19.99 26.44
N ARG A 389 4.05 -20.50 27.67
CA ARG A 389 3.37 -21.77 27.96
C ARG A 389 1.90 -21.76 27.54
N LEU A 390 1.21 -20.64 27.70
CA LEU A 390 -0.18 -20.49 27.27
C LEU A 390 -0.33 -20.51 25.75
N LYS A 391 0.67 -20.01 25.01
CA LYS A 391 0.69 -19.97 23.54
C LYS A 391 1.34 -21.19 22.89
N ALA A 392 2.18 -21.92 23.64
CA ALA A 392 3.02 -22.98 23.09
C ALA A 392 2.23 -24.08 22.38
N ALA A 393 1.04 -24.41 22.88
CA ALA A 393 0.18 -25.39 22.21
C ALA A 393 -0.22 -24.89 20.81
N ASP A 394 -0.67 -23.64 20.71
CA ASP A 394 -1.10 -23.01 19.45
C ASP A 394 0.08 -22.82 18.50
N ASP A 395 1.24 -22.38 19.00
CA ASP A 395 2.46 -22.16 18.20
C ASP A 395 3.01 -23.49 17.65
N ILE A 396 3.07 -24.53 18.48
CA ILE A 396 3.47 -25.88 18.07
C ILE A 396 2.45 -26.46 17.08
N GLU A 397 1.16 -26.23 17.30
CA GLU A 397 0.13 -26.67 16.36
C GLU A 397 0.25 -25.97 15.00
N GLN A 398 0.57 -24.68 14.98
CA GLN A 398 0.87 -23.93 13.76
C GLN A 398 2.12 -24.46 13.05
N GLU A 399 3.21 -24.74 13.77
CA GLU A 399 4.42 -25.33 13.17
C GLU A 399 4.21 -26.77 12.67
N LEU A 400 3.26 -27.50 13.25
CA LEU A 400 2.87 -28.83 12.78
C LEU A 400 2.04 -28.81 11.49
N GLN A 401 1.55 -27.65 11.04
CA GLN A 401 0.84 -27.49 9.76
C GLN A 401 1.81 -27.48 8.57
N ALA A 402 2.46 -28.61 8.32
CA ALA A 402 3.30 -28.82 7.13
C ALA A 402 2.50 -29.25 5.89
N ILE A 403 1.27 -29.75 6.10
CA ILE A 403 0.38 -30.25 5.05
C ILE A 403 -0.61 -29.16 4.69
N HIS A 404 -0.49 -28.68 3.46
CA HIS A 404 -1.42 -27.73 2.89
C HIS A 404 -2.34 -28.49 1.92
N ASN A 405 -3.64 -28.29 2.09
CA ASN A 405 -4.62 -28.77 1.14
C ASN A 405 -4.89 -27.67 0.12
N PHE A 406 -5.08 -28.02 -1.14
CA PHE A 406 -5.40 -27.04 -2.16
C PHE A 406 -6.36 -27.62 -3.19
N ARG A 407 -7.01 -26.73 -3.91
CA ARG A 407 -7.87 -27.09 -5.03
C ARG A 407 -7.61 -26.17 -6.20
N VAL A 408 -7.51 -26.75 -7.39
CA VAL A 408 -7.44 -25.99 -8.63
C VAL A 408 -8.85 -25.82 -9.19
N ILE A 409 -9.23 -24.60 -9.50
CA ILE A 409 -10.48 -24.27 -10.18
C ILE A 409 -10.18 -23.59 -11.51
N LEU A 410 -10.93 -23.92 -12.54
CA LEU A 410 -10.89 -23.24 -13.83
C LEU A 410 -11.96 -22.15 -13.84
N VAL A 411 -11.58 -20.93 -14.21
CA VAL A 411 -12.46 -19.77 -14.14
C VAL A 411 -12.45 -18.96 -15.44
N LYS A 412 -13.47 -18.13 -15.65
CA LYS A 412 -13.52 -17.06 -16.65
C LYS A 412 -14.07 -15.79 -16.02
N ASP A 413 -13.81 -14.65 -16.65
CA ASP A 413 -14.38 -13.37 -16.21
C ASP A 413 -15.91 -13.44 -16.09
N GLU A 414 -16.45 -12.94 -14.99
CA GLU A 414 -17.90 -12.74 -14.83
C GLU A 414 -18.35 -11.49 -15.60
N TYR A 415 -17.58 -10.41 -15.50
CA TYR A 415 -17.90 -9.16 -16.18
C TYR A 415 -17.23 -9.07 -17.56
N PHE A 416 -18.04 -8.93 -18.61
CA PHE A 416 -17.58 -8.65 -19.96
C PHE A 416 -18.46 -7.61 -20.63
N LYS A 417 -17.88 -6.80 -21.53
CA LYS A 417 -18.61 -5.67 -22.14
C LYS A 417 -19.56 -6.08 -23.26
N LYS A 418 -19.03 -6.68 -24.31
CA LYS A 418 -19.77 -6.95 -25.56
C LYS A 418 -19.70 -8.41 -26.02
N HIS A 419 -18.57 -9.08 -25.77
CA HIS A 419 -18.35 -10.45 -26.17
C HIS A 419 -17.95 -11.28 -24.95
N PRO A 420 -18.38 -12.56 -24.89
CA PRO A 420 -17.98 -13.44 -23.82
C PRO A 420 -16.46 -13.57 -23.79
N PRO A 421 -15.86 -13.68 -22.59
CA PRO A 421 -14.42 -13.81 -22.45
C PRO A 421 -13.96 -15.15 -23.04
N ASN A 422 -13.00 -15.11 -23.97
CA ASN A 422 -12.37 -16.31 -24.52
C ASN A 422 -11.31 -16.89 -23.57
N ARG A 423 -10.74 -16.05 -22.70
CA ARG A 423 -9.67 -16.43 -21.79
C ARG A 423 -10.24 -17.16 -20.59
N LYS A 424 -9.61 -18.29 -20.26
CA LYS A 424 -9.82 -19.03 -19.02
C LYS A 424 -8.53 -18.99 -18.20
N ALA A 425 -8.65 -19.09 -16.89
CA ALA A 425 -7.50 -19.13 -15.98
C ALA A 425 -7.66 -20.27 -14.98
N GLN A 426 -6.53 -20.77 -14.49
CA GLN A 426 -6.50 -21.71 -13.37
C GLN A 426 -6.17 -20.94 -12.09
N LEU A 427 -7.05 -21.05 -11.09
CA LEU A 427 -6.80 -20.52 -9.75
C LEU A 427 -6.52 -21.68 -8.82
N THR A 428 -5.44 -21.57 -8.06
CA THR A 428 -5.09 -22.48 -6.97
C THR A 428 -5.55 -21.87 -5.65
N VAL A 429 -6.54 -22.51 -5.04
CA VAL A 429 -7.08 -22.16 -3.73
C VAL A 429 -6.37 -23.00 -2.68
N TRP A 430 -5.52 -22.37 -1.87
CA TRP A 430 -4.85 -23.01 -0.74
C TRP A 430 -5.74 -23.01 0.49
N ASP A 431 -5.53 -24.02 1.34
CA ASP A 431 -6.28 -24.30 2.57
C ASP A 431 -7.80 -24.32 2.35
N VAL A 432 -8.19 -24.88 1.21
CA VAL A 432 -9.56 -24.93 0.73
C VAL A 432 -10.53 -25.55 1.75
N LEU A 433 -10.10 -26.54 2.52
CA LEU A 433 -10.93 -27.20 3.54
C LEU A 433 -11.28 -26.29 4.73
N ASN A 434 -10.61 -25.15 4.89
CA ASN A 434 -10.92 -24.15 5.91
C ASN A 434 -11.92 -23.09 5.41
N LEU A 435 -12.28 -23.12 4.13
CA LEU A 435 -13.14 -22.11 3.51
C LEU A 435 -14.59 -22.61 3.43
N THR A 436 -15.53 -21.85 3.95
CA THR A 436 -16.98 -22.11 3.83
C THR A 436 -17.66 -20.88 3.24
N PHE A 437 -18.25 -21.01 2.04
CA PHE A 437 -18.78 -19.87 1.27
C PHE A 437 -20.31 -19.77 1.24
N THR A 438 -21.02 -20.85 1.54
CA THR A 438 -22.48 -20.97 1.39
C THR A 438 -23.02 -21.81 2.53
N GLU A 439 -24.06 -21.35 3.21
CA GLU A 439 -24.63 -22.08 4.35
C GLU A 439 -25.16 -23.47 3.90
N GLY A 440 -24.70 -24.53 4.58
CA GLY A 440 -25.15 -25.91 4.32
C GLY A 440 -24.29 -26.73 3.36
N PHE A 441 -23.21 -26.17 2.80
CA PHE A 441 -22.26 -26.92 1.98
C PHE A 441 -21.02 -27.36 2.77
N GLU A 442 -20.40 -28.47 2.35
CA GLU A 442 -19.13 -28.95 2.93
C GLU A 442 -18.01 -27.92 2.73
N SER A 443 -17.13 -27.80 3.72
CA SER A 443 -15.98 -26.90 3.66
C SER A 443 -15.12 -27.20 2.43
N GLY A 444 -14.73 -26.14 1.73
CA GLY A 444 -13.94 -26.20 0.51
C GLY A 444 -14.71 -26.63 -0.73
N SER A 445 -16.04 -26.70 -0.68
CA SER A 445 -16.86 -26.96 -1.86
C SER A 445 -16.93 -25.73 -2.76
N PHE A 446 -16.75 -25.98 -4.07
CA PHE A 446 -16.98 -25.05 -5.15
C PHE A 446 -17.90 -25.75 -6.14
N GLN A 447 -18.80 -25.03 -6.78
CA GLN A 447 -19.67 -25.56 -7.82
C GLN A 447 -19.41 -24.87 -9.15
N GLU A 448 -19.56 -25.63 -10.24
CA GLU A 448 -19.56 -25.05 -11.58
C GLU A 448 -20.74 -24.09 -11.73
N GLY A 449 -20.49 -22.90 -12.25
CA GLY A 449 -21.47 -21.82 -12.37
C GLY A 449 -21.47 -20.82 -11.22
N GLN A 450 -20.82 -21.13 -10.08
CA GLN A 450 -20.74 -20.18 -8.96
C GLN A 450 -19.91 -18.95 -9.31
N LYS A 451 -20.38 -17.80 -8.86
CA LYS A 451 -19.77 -16.48 -9.09
C LYS A 451 -19.10 -15.96 -7.84
N PHE A 452 -17.89 -15.43 -8.01
CA PHE A 452 -17.11 -14.88 -6.92
C PHE A 452 -16.58 -13.50 -7.26
N LEU A 453 -16.60 -12.61 -6.27
CA LEU A 453 -15.79 -11.39 -6.23
C LEU A 453 -14.66 -11.63 -5.22
N VAL A 454 -13.41 -11.58 -5.70
CA VAL A 454 -12.23 -11.88 -4.87
C VAL A 454 -11.31 -10.68 -4.83
N ASN A 455 -10.79 -10.42 -3.63
CA ASN A 455 -9.84 -9.35 -3.34
C ASN A 455 -8.42 -9.92 -3.12
N ASP A 456 -7.41 -9.12 -3.47
CA ASP A 456 -5.97 -9.37 -3.30
C ASP A 456 -5.49 -10.75 -3.79
N LEU A 457 -5.80 -11.08 -5.05
CA LEU A 457 -5.27 -12.28 -5.70
C LEU A 457 -3.77 -12.08 -6.00
N SER A 458 -2.95 -12.95 -5.43
CA SER A 458 -1.50 -12.97 -5.67
C SER A 458 -1.14 -13.63 -7.00
N GLN A 459 -0.07 -13.11 -7.61
CA GLN A 459 0.49 -13.61 -8.85
C GLN A 459 1.69 -14.52 -8.56
N PHE A 460 1.65 -15.77 -9.05
CA PHE A 460 2.84 -16.64 -9.10
C PHE A 460 3.39 -16.71 -10.53
N GLY A 461 4.72 -16.80 -10.65
CA GLY A 461 5.45 -16.85 -11.92
C GLY A 461 5.22 -18.14 -12.74
N PRO A 462 5.74 -18.23 -13.98
CA PRO A 462 5.33 -19.22 -14.95
C PRO A 462 5.98 -20.59 -14.73
N ARG A 463 5.29 -21.68 -15.08
CA ARG A 463 5.93 -22.82 -15.78
C ARG A 463 4.96 -23.78 -16.48
N ASN A 464 5.29 -23.98 -17.75
CA ASN A 464 4.98 -25.00 -18.75
C ASN A 464 3.53 -25.32 -19.16
N ASP A 465 3.34 -25.08 -20.46
CA ASP A 465 2.49 -25.75 -21.45
C ASP A 465 0.95 -25.64 -21.30
N ASP A 466 0.39 -24.96 -22.32
CA ASP A 466 -1.00 -24.88 -22.77
C ASP A 466 -2.07 -24.16 -21.93
N TYR A 467 -1.81 -23.76 -20.68
CA TYR A 467 -2.75 -22.92 -19.93
C TYR A 467 -2.01 -21.87 -19.09
N ASN A 468 -1.79 -20.70 -19.68
CA ASN A 468 -1.05 -19.61 -19.02
C ASN A 468 -1.89 -18.95 -17.90
N PHE A 469 -1.17 -18.52 -16.86
CA PHE A 469 -1.57 -17.95 -15.56
C PHE A 469 -1.99 -18.98 -14.49
N ALA A 470 -1.01 -19.34 -13.66
CA ALA A 470 -1.22 -19.94 -12.35
C ALA A 470 -1.29 -18.80 -11.31
N PHE A 471 -2.45 -18.65 -10.67
CA PHE A 471 -2.58 -17.77 -9.51
C PHE A 471 -2.55 -18.67 -8.27
N ALA A 472 -1.58 -18.47 -7.39
CA ALA A 472 -1.59 -19.06 -6.07
C ALA A 472 -1.95 -17.94 -5.09
N GLY A 473 -3.13 -18.04 -4.49
CA GLY A 473 -3.49 -17.24 -3.35
C GLY A 473 -2.73 -17.76 -2.14
N ASN A 474 -1.56 -17.21 -1.84
CA ASN A 474 -1.06 -17.36 -0.47
C ASN A 474 -2.02 -16.58 0.43
N GLN A 475 -2.68 -17.32 1.32
CA GLN A 475 -3.71 -16.85 2.25
C GLN A 475 -4.97 -16.32 1.56
N PHE A 476 -5.88 -17.24 1.22
CA PHE A 476 -7.30 -16.89 1.30
C PHE A 476 -7.61 -16.66 2.79
N ALA A 477 -7.48 -15.42 3.25
CA ALA A 477 -8.17 -15.04 4.47
C ALA A 477 -9.67 -15.27 4.22
N ALA A 478 -10.38 -15.94 5.13
CA ALA A 478 -11.79 -16.30 4.99
C ALA A 478 -12.73 -15.11 4.61
N ASN A 479 -12.26 -13.87 4.72
CA ASN A 479 -12.96 -12.63 4.39
C ASN A 479 -12.63 -12.05 2.98
N ALA A 480 -11.79 -12.71 2.17
CA ALA A 480 -11.25 -12.14 0.92
C ALA A 480 -12.09 -12.43 -0.34
N ALA A 481 -13.07 -13.34 -0.26
CA ALA A 481 -13.93 -13.72 -1.39
C ALA A 481 -15.41 -13.68 -0.97
N THR A 482 -16.25 -13.08 -1.81
CA THR A 482 -17.70 -13.03 -1.62
C THR A 482 -18.38 -13.80 -2.75
N CYS A 483 -19.19 -14.79 -2.42
CA CYS A 483 -20.08 -15.45 -3.37
C CYS A 483 -21.14 -14.44 -3.82
N LEU A 484 -21.36 -14.30 -5.14
CA LEU A 484 -22.31 -13.33 -5.71
C LEU A 484 -23.69 -13.94 -5.99
N ASP A 485 -23.86 -15.23 -5.73
CA ASP A 485 -25.12 -15.96 -5.96
C ASP A 485 -26.04 -16.00 -4.71
N GLU A 486 -25.62 -15.33 -3.63
CA GLU A 486 -26.41 -14.98 -2.43
C GLU A 486 -26.64 -13.45 -2.39
#